data_AF-A0A8K0ICE2-F1
#
_entry.id   AF-A0A8K0ICE2-F1
#
_cell.length_a   1.000
_cell.length_b   1.000
_cell.length_c   1.000
_cell.angle_alpha   90.00
_cell.angle_beta   90.00
_cell.angle_gamma   90.00
#
_symmetry.space_group_name_H-M   'P 1'
#
loop_
_entity.id
_entity.type
_entity.pdbx_description
1 polymer ?
#
loop_
_entity_poly.entity_id
_entity_poly.type
_entity_poly.pdbx_seq_one_letter_code
_entity_poly.pdbx_strand_id
1 'polypeptide(L)'
;MFLCLLRPFIHPDFHGVLSRMSLGDKLSFLFVHTLDRLNLWHKLPVLLGLIYLERRRSLHDKYNLLNVGEKDGIPFNPDDYPYRTMNGEYNDPENNKAGSQLTFFGRNMPLREQKDELMSPDPMVVATKLLARRTYKDTGKQFNLIAASWIQFMVHDWIDHLEDTQQL
;
A
#
# COMPACT_ATOMS: atom_id res chain seq x y z
N MET A 1 28.79 2.05 14.61
CA MET A 1 29.04 1.42 15.92
C MET A 1 27.77 1.28 16.76
N PHE A 2 26.98 2.33 16.99
CA PHE A 2 25.76 2.31 17.83
C PHE A 2 24.62 1.39 17.31
N LEU A 3 24.44 1.28 15.99
CA LEU A 3 23.38 0.45 15.39
C LEU A 3 23.59 -1.07 15.57
N CYS A 4 24.83 -1.54 15.77
CA CYS A 4 25.10 -2.96 16.03
C CYS A 4 24.61 -3.41 17.40
N LEU A 5 24.55 -2.50 18.38
CA LEU A 5 24.08 -2.78 19.74
C LEU A 5 22.56 -2.98 19.82
N LEU A 6 21.81 -2.40 18.86
CA LEU A 6 20.35 -2.51 18.80
C LEU A 6 19.87 -3.72 17.98
N ARG A 7 20.77 -4.45 17.32
CA ARG A 7 20.48 -5.62 16.49
C ARG A 7 19.62 -6.70 17.19
N PRO A 8 19.79 -7.01 18.49
CA PRO A 8 18.95 -7.99 19.18
C PRO A 8 17.48 -7.55 19.36
N PHE A 9 17.21 -6.24 19.27
CA PHE A 9 15.87 -5.69 19.50
C PHE A 9 15.05 -5.54 18.21
N ILE A 10 15.67 -5.79 17.05
CA ILE A 10 15.11 -5.67 15.71
C ILE A 10 14.78 -7.06 15.18
N HIS A 11 13.56 -7.24 14.66
CA HIS A 11 13.15 -8.50 14.03
C HIS A 11 14.13 -8.92 12.91
N PRO A 12 14.57 -10.18 12.84
CA PRO A 12 15.58 -10.64 11.87
C PRO A 12 15.24 -10.28 10.42
N ASP A 13 13.97 -10.38 10.04
CA ASP A 13 13.49 -10.09 8.67
C ASP A 13 13.77 -8.64 8.23
N PHE A 14 13.90 -7.70 9.17
CA PHE A 14 14.20 -6.30 8.85
C PHE A 14 15.68 -6.00 8.70
N HIS A 15 16.60 -6.91 9.06
CA HIS A 15 18.04 -6.65 9.01
C HIS A 15 18.50 -6.33 7.58
N GLY A 16 17.94 -7.05 6.58
CA GLY A 16 18.22 -6.81 5.17
C GLY A 16 17.83 -5.41 4.72
N VAL A 17 16.58 -5.00 5.00
CA VAL A 17 16.07 -3.67 4.61
C VAL A 17 16.82 -2.56 5.34
N LEU A 18 17.03 -2.71 6.65
CA LEU A 18 17.73 -1.72 7.47
C LEU A 18 19.16 -1.47 6.99
N SER A 19 19.88 -2.48 6.52
CA SER A 19 21.25 -2.29 6.04
C SER A 19 21.33 -1.25 4.91
N ARG A 20 20.29 -1.16 4.08
CA ARG A 20 20.19 -0.27 2.90
C ARG A 20 19.64 1.12 3.24
N MET A 21 19.15 1.32 4.45
CA MET A 21 18.57 2.60 4.88
C MET A 21 19.65 3.65 5.20
N SER A 22 19.32 4.93 4.98
CA SER A 22 20.15 6.04 5.46
C SER A 22 20.16 6.11 6.99
N LEU A 23 21.06 6.90 7.58
CA LEU A 23 21.13 7.02 9.04
C LEU A 23 19.82 7.59 9.63
N GLY A 24 19.24 8.62 9.01
CA GLY A 24 17.99 9.23 9.48
C GLY A 24 16.80 8.27 9.39
N ASP A 25 16.74 7.49 8.32
CA ASP A 25 15.69 6.48 8.13
C ASP A 25 15.84 5.33 9.14
N LYS A 26 17.07 4.93 9.48
CA LYS A 26 17.33 3.94 10.53
C LYS A 26 16.82 4.41 11.90
N LEU A 27 17.07 5.67 12.25
CA LEU A 27 16.57 6.25 13.50
C LEU A 27 15.04 6.31 13.52
N SER A 28 14.43 6.73 12.41
CA SER A 28 12.98 6.77 12.24
C SER A 28 12.36 5.37 12.34
N PHE A 29 12.97 4.38 11.68
CA PHE A 29 12.55 2.99 11.76
C PHE A 29 12.65 2.46 13.19
N LEU A 30 13.76 2.72 13.90
CA LEU A 30 13.91 2.26 15.27
C LEU A 30 12.82 2.84 16.17
N PHE A 31 12.52 4.13 16.04
CA PHE A 31 11.43 4.79 16.75
C PHE A 31 10.07 4.12 16.47
N VAL A 32 9.71 3.95 15.20
CA VAL A 32 8.46 3.27 14.79
C VAL A 32 8.43 1.83 15.30
N HIS A 33 9.50 1.07 15.10
CA HIS A 33 9.60 -0.34 15.48
C HIS A 33 9.51 -0.55 16.99
N THR A 34 10.10 0.35 17.80
CA THR A 34 9.94 0.30 19.26
C THR A 34 8.48 0.49 19.66
N LEU A 35 7.78 1.47 19.09
CA LEU A 35 6.36 1.70 19.39
C LEU A 35 5.45 0.56 18.89
N ASP A 36 5.80 -0.06 17.76
CA ASP A 36 5.11 -1.24 17.23
C ASP A 36 5.27 -2.44 18.17
N ARG A 37 6.50 -2.71 18.60
CA ARG A 37 6.81 -3.81 19.53
C ARG A 37 6.12 -3.67 20.87
N LEU A 38 5.90 -2.44 21.33
CA LEU A 38 5.17 -2.16 22.56
C LEU A 38 3.65 -2.06 22.34
N ASN A 39 3.19 -2.08 21.08
CA ASN A 39 1.79 -1.88 20.69
C ASN A 39 1.16 -0.61 21.31
N LEU A 40 1.91 0.50 21.25
CA LEU A 40 1.57 1.76 21.91
C LEU A 40 1.08 2.86 20.97
N TRP A 41 1.39 2.81 19.67
CA TRP A 41 1.25 3.97 18.78
C TRP A 41 -0.17 4.59 18.76
N HIS A 42 -1.22 3.75 18.80
CA HIS A 42 -2.63 4.18 18.79
C HIS A 42 -3.16 4.58 20.17
N LYS A 43 -2.37 4.39 21.22
CA LYS A 43 -2.68 4.77 22.62
C LYS A 43 -1.97 6.03 23.08
N LEU A 44 -1.09 6.59 22.25
CA LEU A 44 -0.38 7.83 22.55
C LEU A 44 -1.33 9.03 22.48
N PRO A 45 -1.03 10.13 23.19
CA PRO A 45 -1.66 11.42 22.93
C PRO A 45 -1.58 11.79 21.44
N VAL A 46 -2.62 12.44 20.93
CA VAL A 46 -2.84 12.66 19.48
C VAL A 46 -1.59 13.18 18.76
N LEU A 47 -0.92 14.21 19.29
CA LEU A 47 0.27 14.78 18.66
C LEU A 47 1.42 13.78 18.51
N LEU A 48 1.63 12.91 19.51
CA LEU A 48 2.66 11.88 19.47
C LEU A 48 2.26 10.74 18.50
N GLY A 49 0.97 10.39 18.45
CA GLY A 49 0.44 9.47 17.46
C GLY A 49 0.63 9.98 16.03
N LEU A 50 0.41 11.28 15.79
CA LEU A 50 0.64 11.92 14.49
C LEU A 50 2.11 11.92 14.09
N ILE A 51 3.03 12.17 15.03
CA ILE A 51 4.48 12.06 14.77
C ILE A 51 4.83 10.63 14.37
N TYR A 52 4.29 9.62 15.06
CA TYR A 52 4.49 8.23 14.67
C TYR A 52 3.98 7.94 13.25
N LEU A 53 2.76 8.41 12.92
CA LEU A 53 2.16 8.18 11.60
C LEU A 53 2.94 8.87 10.48
N GLU A 54 3.44 10.10 10.71
CA GLU A 54 4.29 10.80 9.76
C GLU A 54 5.57 10.02 9.49
N ARG A 55 6.28 9.58 10.54
CA ARG A 55 7.53 8.85 10.39
C ARG A 55 7.33 7.52 9.67
N ARG A 56 6.25 6.81 10.00
CA ARG A 56 5.89 5.56 9.33
C ARG A 56 5.54 5.79 7.85
N ARG A 57 4.77 6.83 7.55
CA ARG A 57 4.42 7.21 6.17
C ARG A 57 5.66 7.56 5.36
N SER A 58 6.55 8.41 5.86
CA SER A 58 7.77 8.79 5.14
C SER A 58 8.68 7.60 4.83
N LEU A 59 8.75 6.61 5.73
CA LEU A 59 9.45 5.35 5.45
C LEU A 59 8.75 4.57 4.32
N HIS A 60 7.42 4.47 4.34
CA HIS A 60 6.69 3.81 3.27
C HIS A 60 6.82 4.53 1.92
N ASP A 61 6.72 5.85 1.88
CA ASP A 61 6.87 6.62 0.63
C ASP A 61 8.25 6.38 -0.01
N LYS A 62 9.30 6.24 0.83
CA LYS A 62 10.67 6.04 0.36
C LYS A 62 11.00 4.60 -0.03
N TYR A 63 10.40 3.62 0.63
CA TYR A 63 10.80 2.21 0.50
C TYR A 63 9.70 1.28 -0.04
N ASN A 64 8.48 1.77 -0.23
CA ASN A 64 7.30 1.01 -0.64
C ASN A 64 6.54 1.67 -1.81
N LEU A 65 7.20 2.47 -2.65
CA LEU A 65 6.65 2.92 -3.93
C LEU A 65 7.51 2.34 -5.06
N LEU A 66 7.03 1.27 -5.68
CA LEU A 66 7.73 0.55 -6.73
C LEU A 66 7.02 0.80 -8.07
N ASN A 67 7.75 1.39 -9.01
CA ASN A 67 7.28 1.60 -10.38
C ASN A 67 7.17 0.25 -11.11
N VAL A 68 6.17 0.13 -11.98
CA VAL A 68 5.95 -1.03 -12.85
C VAL A 68 5.77 -0.52 -14.28
N GLY A 69 6.39 -1.20 -15.25
CA GLY A 69 6.40 -0.76 -16.65
C GLY A 69 7.44 0.33 -16.94
N GLU A 70 7.55 0.68 -18.22
CA GLU A 70 8.40 1.77 -18.69
C GLU A 70 7.71 3.13 -18.49
N LYS A 71 8.51 4.17 -18.25
CA LYS A 71 8.00 5.55 -18.21
C LYS A 71 7.98 6.10 -19.64
N ASP A 72 6.89 5.85 -20.35
CA ASP A 72 6.71 6.17 -21.78
C ASP A 72 5.87 7.45 -22.01
N GLY A 73 5.62 8.23 -20.96
CA GLY A 73 4.96 9.52 -21.04
C GLY A 73 5.90 10.62 -21.50
N ILE A 74 5.31 11.70 -22.01
CA ILE A 74 6.02 12.91 -22.44
C ILE A 74 5.64 14.10 -21.55
N PRO A 75 6.56 15.05 -21.32
CA PRO A 75 6.24 16.31 -20.67
C PRO A 75 5.27 17.15 -21.51
N PHE A 76 4.44 17.94 -20.84
CA PHE A 76 3.50 18.86 -21.48
C PHE A 76 3.30 20.13 -20.64
N ASN A 77 2.62 21.15 -21.19
CA ASN A 77 2.26 22.35 -20.45
C ASN A 77 0.93 22.16 -19.69
N PRO A 78 0.90 22.23 -18.35
CA PRO A 78 -0.33 22.04 -17.57
C PRO A 78 -1.43 23.06 -17.87
N ASP A 79 -1.07 24.26 -18.33
CA ASP A 79 -2.03 25.32 -18.66
C ASP A 79 -2.91 24.94 -19.87
N ASP A 80 -2.49 23.99 -20.70
CA ASP A 80 -3.28 23.48 -21.83
C ASP A 80 -4.43 22.56 -21.36
N TYR A 81 -4.35 22.03 -20.12
CA TYR A 81 -5.31 21.08 -19.54
C TYR A 81 -5.76 21.51 -18.12
N PRO A 82 -6.43 22.67 -17.95
CA PRO A 82 -6.88 23.16 -16.65
C PRO A 82 -8.15 22.46 -16.13
N TYR A 83 -8.34 21.18 -16.49
CA TYR A 83 -9.50 20.36 -16.16
C TYR A 83 -9.11 18.88 -16.09
N ARG A 84 -9.97 18.04 -15.49
CA ARG A 84 -9.77 16.59 -15.49
C ARG A 84 -10.21 16.02 -16.83
N THR A 85 -9.28 15.40 -17.55
CA THR A 85 -9.55 14.71 -18.81
C THR A 85 -10.38 13.44 -18.57
N MET A 86 -11.13 13.00 -19.57
CA MET A 86 -12.04 11.85 -19.42
C MET A 86 -11.31 10.52 -19.19
N ASN A 87 -10.09 10.38 -19.71
CA ASN A 87 -9.26 9.19 -19.58
C ASN A 87 -8.17 9.33 -18.51
N GLY A 88 -8.09 10.47 -17.82
CA GLY A 88 -7.09 10.74 -16.77
C GLY A 88 -5.70 11.14 -17.27
N GLU A 89 -5.49 11.30 -18.58
CA GLU A 89 -4.22 11.82 -19.14
C GLU A 89 -4.00 13.30 -18.81
N TYR A 90 -2.76 13.76 -18.98
CA TYR A 90 -2.33 15.14 -18.80
C TYR A 90 -2.54 15.67 -17.36
N ASN A 91 -2.27 14.82 -16.36
CA ASN A 91 -2.31 15.22 -14.94
C ASN A 91 -0.92 15.58 -14.39
N ASP A 92 0.05 14.66 -14.52
CA ASP A 92 1.43 14.87 -14.08
C ASP A 92 2.24 15.59 -15.18
N PRO A 93 2.70 16.85 -14.98
CA PRO A 93 3.40 17.63 -16.01
C PRO A 93 4.62 16.94 -16.63
N GLU A 94 5.27 16.02 -15.90
CA GLU A 94 6.44 15.28 -16.37
C GLU A 94 6.07 13.99 -17.10
N ASN A 95 4.84 13.51 -16.94
CA ASN A 95 4.34 12.27 -17.52
C ASN A 95 2.84 12.39 -17.83
N ASN A 96 2.53 12.73 -19.09
CA ASN A 96 1.14 12.86 -19.55
C ASN A 96 0.26 11.62 -19.40
N LYS A 97 0.81 10.42 -19.14
CA LYS A 97 0.03 9.18 -18.95
C LYS A 97 -0.15 8.79 -17.49
N ALA A 98 0.56 9.41 -16.54
CA ALA A 98 0.51 8.97 -15.15
C ALA A 98 -0.92 9.09 -14.57
N GLY A 99 -1.48 7.95 -14.15
CA GLY A 99 -2.84 7.88 -13.60
C GLY A 99 -3.96 7.79 -14.63
N SER A 100 -3.65 7.69 -15.92
CA SER A 100 -4.67 7.48 -16.95
C SER A 100 -5.17 6.03 -17.00
N GLN A 101 -6.31 5.83 -17.68
CA GLN A 101 -6.83 4.50 -17.99
C GLN A 101 -5.78 3.65 -18.75
N LEU A 102 -5.84 2.32 -18.57
CA LEU A 102 -4.97 1.34 -19.24
C LEU A 102 -3.46 1.51 -18.95
N THR A 103 -3.13 2.05 -17.78
CA THR A 103 -1.76 2.10 -17.27
C THR A 103 -1.46 0.99 -16.27
N PHE A 104 -0.17 0.69 -16.06
CA PHE A 104 0.24 -0.38 -15.14
C PHE A 104 -0.11 -0.06 -13.69
N PHE A 105 -0.57 -1.07 -12.94
CA PHE A 105 -0.64 -1.00 -11.49
C PHE A 105 0.77 -0.98 -10.88
N GLY A 106 1.08 0.06 -10.11
CA GLY A 106 2.27 0.12 -9.28
C GLY A 106 2.25 -0.92 -8.15
N ARG A 107 3.36 -1.06 -7.41
CA ARG A 107 3.45 -2.00 -6.28
C ARG A 107 3.99 -1.33 -5.03
N ASN A 108 3.53 -1.80 -3.87
CA ASN A 108 4.10 -1.40 -2.58
C ASN A 108 5.11 -2.40 -2.01
N MET A 109 5.16 -3.61 -2.57
CA MET A 109 6.03 -4.69 -2.13
C MET A 109 6.65 -5.40 -3.35
N PRO A 110 7.87 -5.95 -3.23
CA PRO A 110 8.46 -6.77 -4.28
C PRO A 110 7.55 -7.94 -4.66
N LEU A 111 7.56 -8.31 -5.94
CA LEU A 111 6.81 -9.47 -6.42
C LEU A 111 7.38 -10.76 -5.80
N ARG A 112 6.50 -11.58 -5.20
CA ARG A 112 6.77 -12.98 -4.88
C ARG A 112 6.04 -13.82 -5.91
N GLU A 113 6.77 -14.51 -6.77
CA GLU A 113 6.21 -15.47 -7.73
C GLU A 113 5.49 -16.60 -6.99
N GLN A 114 4.26 -16.89 -7.39
CA GLN A 114 3.37 -17.87 -6.77
C GLN A 114 2.65 -18.76 -7.80
N LYS A 115 3.11 -18.78 -9.05
CA LYS A 115 2.47 -19.52 -10.16
C LYS A 115 2.30 -21.01 -9.86
N ASP A 116 3.27 -21.61 -9.17
CA ASP A 116 3.24 -23.03 -8.80
C ASP A 116 2.43 -23.32 -7.52
N GLU A 117 2.03 -22.26 -6.79
CA GLU A 117 1.33 -22.35 -5.50
C GLU A 117 -0.12 -21.82 -5.57
N LEU A 118 -0.66 -21.53 -6.77
CA LEU A 118 -1.98 -20.91 -6.93
C LEU A 118 -3.12 -21.71 -6.26
N MET A 119 -3.01 -23.03 -6.25
CA MET A 119 -4.00 -23.94 -5.66
C MET A 119 -3.56 -24.51 -4.30
N SER A 120 -2.54 -23.93 -3.65
CA SER A 120 -1.96 -24.45 -2.41
C SER A 120 -1.94 -23.40 -1.29
N PRO A 121 -2.83 -23.49 -0.29
CA PRO A 121 -3.94 -24.44 -0.18
C PRO A 121 -5.03 -24.18 -1.22
N ASP A 122 -5.89 -25.18 -1.43
CA ASP A 122 -7.02 -25.06 -2.36
C ASP A 122 -7.91 -23.84 -2.00
N PRO A 123 -8.17 -22.91 -2.95
CA PRO A 123 -8.93 -21.69 -2.69
C PRO A 123 -10.35 -21.96 -2.19
N MET A 124 -10.99 -23.06 -2.62
CA MET A 124 -12.33 -23.44 -2.16
C MET A 124 -12.30 -23.93 -0.71
N VAL A 125 -11.21 -24.59 -0.29
CA VAL A 125 -11.01 -24.95 1.12
C VAL A 125 -10.89 -23.68 1.96
N VAL A 126 -10.12 -22.67 1.53
CA VAL A 126 -10.00 -21.38 2.21
C VAL A 126 -11.37 -20.68 2.28
N ALA A 127 -12.07 -20.56 1.14
CA ALA A 127 -13.37 -19.92 1.07
C ALA A 127 -14.40 -20.58 2.01
N THR A 128 -14.49 -21.91 1.97
CA THR A 128 -15.48 -22.67 2.74
C THR A 128 -15.17 -22.70 4.23
N LYS A 129 -13.90 -22.88 4.60
CA LYS A 129 -13.52 -23.05 6.01
C LYS A 129 -13.33 -21.71 6.74
N LEU A 130 -12.81 -20.69 6.06
CA LEU A 130 -12.37 -19.44 6.69
C LEU A 130 -13.22 -18.22 6.33
N LEU A 131 -13.83 -18.15 5.13
CA LEU A 131 -14.53 -16.93 4.66
C LEU A 131 -16.06 -17.05 4.69
N ALA A 132 -16.60 -18.25 4.51
CA ALA A 132 -18.04 -18.48 4.50
C ALA A 132 -18.70 -17.96 5.78
N ARG A 133 -19.65 -17.02 5.64
CA ARG A 133 -20.34 -16.40 6.76
C ARG A 133 -21.17 -17.44 7.50
N ARG A 134 -20.82 -17.72 8.77
CA ARG A 134 -21.57 -18.62 9.67
C ARG A 134 -22.52 -17.88 10.57
N THR A 135 -22.01 -16.85 11.23
CA THR A 135 -22.77 -15.95 12.10
C THR A 135 -22.49 -14.54 11.64
N TYR A 136 -23.54 -13.77 11.41
CA TYR A 136 -23.40 -12.37 11.04
C TYR A 136 -22.72 -11.58 12.17
N LYS A 137 -21.71 -10.80 11.81
CA LYS A 137 -21.00 -9.86 12.68
C LYS A 137 -21.16 -8.48 12.07
N ASP A 138 -21.77 -7.57 12.81
CA ASP A 138 -21.90 -6.17 12.41
C ASP A 138 -20.82 -5.29 13.07
N THR A 139 -20.87 -4.00 12.74
CA THR A 139 -20.01 -2.94 13.27
C THR A 139 -20.70 -2.12 14.37
N GLY A 140 -21.80 -2.63 14.93
CA GLY A 140 -22.67 -1.91 15.84
C GLY A 140 -23.17 -0.60 15.24
N LYS A 141 -22.89 0.51 15.94
CA LYS A 141 -23.26 1.87 15.50
C LYS A 141 -22.16 2.61 14.74
N GLN A 142 -20.99 1.99 14.57
CA GLN A 142 -19.80 2.67 14.04
C GLN A 142 -19.86 2.87 12.52
N PHE A 143 -20.44 1.92 11.77
CA PHE A 143 -20.34 1.93 10.31
C PHE A 143 -21.58 1.33 9.63
N ASN A 144 -22.38 2.17 8.97
CA ASN A 144 -23.67 1.78 8.39
C ASN A 144 -23.55 1.28 6.94
N LEU A 145 -24.67 0.85 6.35
CA LEU A 145 -24.72 0.36 4.97
C LEU A 145 -24.40 1.44 3.92
N ILE A 146 -24.71 2.72 4.18
CA ILE A 146 -24.35 3.81 3.27
C ILE A 146 -22.82 3.90 3.17
N ALA A 147 -22.11 3.78 4.30
CA ALA A 147 -20.66 3.79 4.31
C ALA A 147 -20.07 2.56 3.59
N ALA A 148 -20.74 1.40 3.65
CA ALA A 148 -20.36 0.22 2.87
C ALA A 148 -20.57 0.43 1.35
N SER A 149 -21.70 1.02 0.94
CA SER A 149 -21.94 1.38 -0.46
C SER A 149 -20.95 2.44 -0.96
N TRP A 150 -20.59 3.40 -0.11
CA TRP A 150 -19.63 4.44 -0.45
C TRP A 150 -18.26 3.87 -0.80
N ILE A 151 -17.73 2.92 -0.02
CA ILE A 151 -16.40 2.37 -0.32
C ILE A 151 -16.40 1.55 -1.61
N GLN A 152 -17.51 0.87 -1.96
CA GLN A 152 -17.64 0.23 -3.27
C GLN A 152 -17.72 1.26 -4.41
N PHE A 153 -18.46 2.36 -4.20
CA PHE A 153 -18.52 3.47 -5.15
C PHE A 153 -17.14 4.09 -5.39
N MET A 154 -16.29 4.21 -4.36
CA MET A 154 -14.90 4.63 -4.54
C MET A 154 -14.08 3.63 -5.36
N VAL A 155 -14.27 2.32 -5.17
CA VAL A 155 -13.58 1.31 -5.99
C VAL A 155 -13.94 1.44 -7.47
N HIS A 156 -15.19 1.74 -7.80
CA HIS A 156 -15.62 2.00 -9.18
C HIS A 156 -14.96 3.25 -9.80
N ASP A 157 -14.49 4.19 -8.97
CA ASP A 157 -13.71 5.36 -9.42
C ASP A 157 -12.22 5.02 -9.59
N TRP A 158 -11.69 4.10 -8.75
CA TRP A 158 -10.25 3.91 -8.63
C TRP A 158 -9.67 2.80 -9.50
N ILE A 159 -10.22 1.58 -9.41
CA ILE A 159 -9.48 0.39 -9.84
C ILE A 159 -10.36 -0.72 -10.40
N ASP A 160 -9.91 -1.29 -11.52
CA ASP A 160 -10.35 -2.57 -12.06
C ASP A 160 -9.20 -3.23 -12.83
N HIS A 161 -9.11 -4.56 -12.81
CA HIS A 161 -8.06 -5.28 -13.53
C HIS A 161 -8.52 -5.61 -14.96
N LEU A 162 -7.64 -5.38 -15.94
CA LEU A 162 -7.88 -5.86 -17.30
C LEU A 162 -7.81 -7.39 -17.31
N GLU A 163 -8.87 -8.03 -17.80
CA GLU A 163 -8.97 -9.49 -17.89
C GLU A 163 -8.46 -10.01 -19.24
N ASP A 164 -7.91 -11.22 -19.23
CA ASP A 164 -7.64 -11.96 -20.46
C ASP A 164 -8.96 -12.53 -21.02
N THR A 165 -9.00 -12.69 -22.34
CA THR A 165 -10.07 -13.39 -23.06
C THR A 165 -10.11 -14.90 -22.77
N GLN A 166 -8.99 -15.48 -22.34
CA GLN A 166 -8.91 -16.88 -21.94
C GLN A 166 -9.09 -17.02 -20.42
N GLN A 167 -10.35 -17.05 -19.97
CA GLN A 167 -10.70 -17.32 -18.58
C GLN A 167 -10.74 -18.84 -18.36
N LEU A 168 -10.02 -19.34 -17.35
CA LEU A 168 -10.02 -20.74 -16.91
C LEU A 168 -11.19 -21.04 -15.95
#